data_AF-A0A847A3A8-F1
#
_entry.id   AF-A0A847A3A8-F1
#
_cell.length_a   1.000
_cell.length_b   1.000
_cell.length_c   1.000
_cell.angle_alpha   90.00
_cell.angle_beta   90.00
_cell.angle_gamma   90.00
#
_symmetry.space_group_name_H-M   'P 1'
#
loop_
_entity.id
_entity.type
_entity.pdbx_description
1 polymer ?
#
loop_
_entity_poly.entity_id
_entity_poly.type
_entity_poly.pdbx_seq_one_letter_code
_entity_poly.pdbx_strand_id
1 'polypeptide(L)'
;MPIYRDRGSVAAKRTRRLSVATISLLTAVTLSLTACTDGPFVAGDDAANTVTADLASNIDTAVANAMQLSGSTAAIVGVWTSSGEYVTAYGEDVTAGSPIRAAQASQPVMCALLLDLVTDGTLKLDRKVSADLPRQVGLEDITYRQLCEATSGLADFKSANLRDVFINNPTRPWSDRELLAQSLAHSPLAEPGAAQQVADTNALVLARALKQVTGESMSNLLERHVFTPAAMRASSYPTDVLTQVELPENGMTGLTYVSSGGAPVCTVPGEEEGTTVPAEPVAVTQVSPSILGGAGATVTTVSDLKRFYESYLSGAFGNEEATELVTTLSVPPPPEPEEGAEPAEAPAEEVEPVTDGWTFGLEKQSSLYGMSGAITGTLTASYHDPASGLTVVIALNNSSAGSAFVRALAFELAALAQADLSWTAEDQAARLSELAVCQPAPEAAEATE
;
A
#
# COMPACT_ATOMS: atom_id res chain seq x y z
N MET A 1 -3.31 14.70 -72.80
CA MET A 1 -4.70 14.22 -72.96
C MET A 1 -5.26 13.93 -71.58
N PRO A 2 -6.46 14.40 -71.18
CA PRO A 2 -7.15 15.67 -71.44
C PRO A 2 -7.13 16.57 -70.17
N ILE A 3 -6.91 17.88 -70.29
CA ILE A 3 -7.88 19.00 -70.43
C ILE A 3 -8.78 19.19 -69.20
N TYR A 4 -8.45 20.19 -68.38
CA TYR A 4 -9.39 20.88 -67.48
C TYR A 4 -9.40 22.36 -67.85
N ARG A 5 -10.54 22.85 -68.36
CA ARG A 5 -10.77 24.27 -68.67
C ARG A 5 -12.28 24.54 -68.67
N ASP A 6 -12.75 25.35 -67.72
CA ASP A 6 -13.56 26.56 -67.91
C ASP A 6 -14.10 27.02 -66.53
N ARG A 7 -13.70 28.21 -66.06
CA ARG A 7 -14.32 29.55 -66.22
C ARG A 7 -15.28 29.87 -65.08
N GLY A 8 -14.93 30.90 -64.31
CA GLY A 8 -15.85 31.63 -63.45
C GLY A 8 -16.55 32.78 -64.19
N SER A 9 -17.64 33.28 -63.60
CA SER A 9 -17.97 34.71 -63.38
C SER A 9 -19.29 34.75 -62.60
N VAL A 10 -19.37 35.27 -61.36
CA VAL A 10 -19.52 36.69 -60.93
C VAL A 10 -20.98 37.20 -60.88
N ALA A 11 -21.33 37.71 -59.69
CA ALA A 11 -22.33 38.74 -59.34
C ALA A 11 -23.83 38.39 -59.48
N ALA A 12 -24.78 38.93 -58.71
CA ALA A 12 -24.88 39.68 -57.45
C ALA A 12 -26.39 39.99 -57.29
N LYS A 13 -26.92 40.08 -56.06
CA LYS A 13 -27.77 41.17 -55.52
C LYS A 13 -28.74 40.73 -54.41
N ARG A 14 -28.53 41.37 -53.25
CA ARG A 14 -29.47 41.90 -52.22
C ARG A 14 -30.98 41.74 -52.46
N THR A 15 -31.71 41.36 -51.39
CA THR A 15 -32.67 42.19 -50.58
C THR A 15 -33.35 41.31 -49.52
N ARG A 16 -33.16 41.49 -48.21
CA ARG A 16 -33.84 42.37 -47.21
C ARG A 16 -35.25 41.92 -46.74
N ARG A 17 -35.39 41.86 -45.39
CA ARG A 17 -36.59 41.92 -44.49
C ARG A 17 -37.05 40.57 -43.92
N LEU A 18 -36.85 40.27 -42.61
CA LEU A 18 -37.45 40.76 -41.34
C LEU A 18 -38.64 39.89 -40.90
N SER A 19 -38.53 39.26 -39.73
CA SER A 19 -39.57 38.95 -38.70
C SER A 19 -38.95 37.96 -37.69
N VAL A 20 -38.30 38.43 -36.61
CA VAL A 20 -38.84 38.62 -35.24
C VAL A 20 -39.44 37.36 -34.62
N ALA A 21 -38.72 36.79 -33.65
CA ALA A 21 -39.29 36.17 -32.46
C ALA A 21 -38.24 36.21 -31.33
N THR A 22 -38.46 37.14 -30.40
CA THR A 22 -37.77 37.29 -29.12
C THR A 22 -38.20 36.18 -28.15
N ILE A 23 -37.24 35.44 -27.60
CA ILE A 23 -37.43 34.69 -26.35
C ILE A 23 -36.31 35.11 -25.40
N SER A 24 -36.74 35.68 -24.27
CA SER A 24 -35.95 36.22 -23.18
C SER A 24 -35.11 35.11 -22.51
N LEU A 25 -33.78 35.28 -22.48
CA LEU A 25 -32.90 34.49 -21.62
C LEU A 25 -32.69 35.24 -20.31
N LEU A 26 -33.20 34.70 -19.20
CA LEU A 26 -32.72 35.03 -17.86
C LEU A 26 -31.29 34.49 -17.73
N THR A 27 -30.29 35.36 -17.72
CA THR A 27 -28.94 35.03 -17.24
C THR A 27 -28.93 35.14 -15.72
N ALA A 28 -29.09 34.02 -15.03
CA ALA A 28 -28.66 33.88 -13.64
C ALA A 28 -27.13 33.77 -13.65
N VAL A 29 -26.44 34.87 -13.35
CA VAL A 29 -25.01 34.87 -13.06
C VAL A 29 -24.85 34.31 -11.65
N THR A 30 -24.60 33.01 -11.53
CA THR A 30 -24.06 32.44 -10.30
C THR A 30 -22.57 32.79 -10.25
N LEU A 31 -22.21 33.73 -9.37
CA LEU A 31 -20.82 34.00 -9.01
C LEU A 31 -20.22 32.73 -8.39
N SER A 32 -19.30 32.08 -9.10
CA SER A 32 -18.34 31.16 -8.50
C SER A 32 -17.36 31.97 -7.66
N LEU A 33 -17.45 31.86 -6.35
CA LEU A 33 -16.41 32.32 -5.43
C LEU A 33 -15.27 31.28 -5.45
N THR A 34 -14.36 31.39 -6.41
CA THR A 34 -13.01 30.84 -6.27
C THR A 34 -12.26 31.74 -5.30
N ALA A 35 -12.15 31.30 -4.05
CA ALA A 35 -11.14 31.81 -3.14
C ALA A 35 -9.79 31.24 -3.60
N CYS A 36 -8.87 32.12 -3.99
CA CYS A 36 -7.48 31.77 -4.18
C CYS A 36 -6.84 31.58 -2.80
N THR A 37 -6.43 30.35 -2.49
CA THR A 37 -5.37 30.09 -1.52
C THR A 37 -4.12 29.73 -2.31
N ASP A 38 -3.14 30.62 -2.30
CA ASP A 38 -1.80 30.37 -2.83
C ASP A 38 -1.12 29.31 -1.96
N GLY A 39 -1.18 28.06 -2.41
CA GLY A 39 -0.35 26.94 -1.97
C GLY A 39 0.02 26.08 -3.18
N PRO A 40 1.12 25.30 -3.12
CA PRO A 40 1.55 24.45 -4.23
C PRO A 40 0.63 23.23 -4.33
N PHE A 41 -0.56 23.41 -4.87
CA PHE A 41 -1.54 22.34 -5.06
C PHE A 41 -1.81 22.15 -6.56
N VAL A 42 -1.48 20.96 -7.08
CA VAL A 42 -1.93 20.52 -8.40
C VAL A 42 -3.09 19.56 -8.19
N ALA A 43 -4.32 20.05 -8.33
CA ALA A 43 -5.51 19.19 -8.34
C ALA A 43 -5.48 18.32 -9.61
N GLY A 44 -5.20 17.02 -9.47
CA GLY A 44 -5.31 16.03 -10.54
C GLY A 44 -6.70 15.41 -10.63
N ASP A 45 -6.93 14.60 -11.66
CA ASP A 45 -8.24 14.03 -12.06
C ASP A 45 -9.00 13.24 -10.96
N ASP A 46 -8.35 12.87 -9.86
CA ASP A 46 -8.93 12.10 -8.72
C ASP A 46 -8.99 12.90 -7.40
N ALA A 47 -8.59 14.18 -7.37
CA ALA A 47 -8.59 14.96 -6.14
C ALA A 47 -10.03 15.31 -5.70
N ALA A 48 -10.31 15.18 -4.40
CA ALA A 48 -11.61 15.49 -3.82
C ALA A 48 -11.47 15.99 -2.39
N ASN A 49 -12.26 16.99 -2.01
CA ASN A 49 -12.34 17.44 -0.62
C ASN A 49 -13.77 17.86 -0.31
N THR A 50 -14.48 17.00 0.41
CA THR A 50 -15.88 17.20 0.83
C THR A 50 -16.07 17.02 2.34
N VAL A 51 -14.99 16.78 3.08
CA VAL A 51 -14.99 16.76 4.55
C VAL A 51 -15.12 18.18 5.12
N THR A 52 -15.25 18.30 6.44
CA THR A 52 -15.25 19.61 7.10
C THR A 52 -13.89 20.29 6.97
N ALA A 53 -13.87 21.62 6.97
CA ALA A 53 -12.63 22.39 6.91
C ALA A 53 -11.66 22.05 8.06
N ASP A 54 -12.20 21.82 9.27
CA ASP A 54 -11.40 21.43 10.43
C ASP A 54 -10.73 20.07 10.24
N LEU A 55 -11.46 19.07 9.72
CA LEU A 55 -10.90 17.76 9.44
C LEU A 55 -9.83 17.84 8.35
N ALA A 56 -10.10 18.55 7.26
CA ALA A 56 -9.12 18.78 6.19
C ALA A 56 -7.84 19.42 6.74
N SER A 57 -7.95 20.49 7.55
CA SER A 57 -6.79 21.17 8.14
C SER A 57 -5.99 20.29 9.10
N ASN A 58 -6.66 19.41 9.86
CA ASN A 58 -5.98 18.47 10.75
C ASN A 58 -5.24 17.38 9.96
N ILE A 59 -5.85 16.87 8.88
CA ILE A 59 -5.19 15.94 7.96
C ILE A 59 -3.97 16.60 7.32
N ASP A 60 -4.09 17.84 6.82
CA ASP A 60 -2.98 18.61 6.24
C ASP A 60 -1.81 18.71 7.23
N THR A 61 -2.11 19.03 8.49
CA THR A 61 -1.11 19.17 9.56
C THR A 61 -0.41 17.85 9.86
N ALA A 62 -1.16 16.76 10.00
CA ALA A 62 -0.62 15.43 10.26
C ALA A 62 0.30 14.96 9.13
N VAL A 63 -0.13 15.15 7.88
CA VAL A 63 0.66 14.75 6.70
C VAL A 63 1.92 15.60 6.58
N ALA A 64 1.84 16.92 6.78
CA ALA A 64 3.01 17.80 6.75
C ALA A 64 4.04 17.42 7.83
N ASN A 65 3.58 17.13 9.05
CA ASN A 65 4.43 16.63 10.13
C ASN A 65 5.10 15.29 9.75
N ALA A 66 4.35 14.34 9.23
CA ALA A 66 4.90 13.05 8.83
C ALA A 66 5.89 13.15 7.65
N MET A 67 5.65 14.05 6.69
CA MET A 67 6.59 14.33 5.60
C MET A 67 7.91 14.88 6.16
N GLN A 68 7.87 15.80 7.11
CA GLN A 68 9.05 16.30 7.81
C GLN A 68 9.80 15.17 8.54
N LEU A 69 9.10 14.39 9.36
CA LEU A 69 9.69 13.33 10.19
C LEU A 69 10.29 12.16 9.38
N SER A 70 9.78 11.91 8.18
CA SER A 70 10.27 10.85 7.28
C SER A 70 11.28 11.35 6.24
N GLY A 71 11.43 12.67 6.07
CA GLY A 71 12.17 13.26 4.94
C GLY A 71 11.50 12.95 3.59
N SER A 72 10.18 12.83 3.56
CA SER A 72 9.41 12.66 2.32
C SER A 72 9.18 14.02 1.67
N THR A 73 9.29 14.09 0.35
CA THR A 73 9.02 15.30 -0.45
C THR A 73 7.67 15.23 -1.16
N ALA A 74 7.06 14.05 -1.22
CA ALA A 74 5.74 13.83 -1.77
C ALA A 74 4.91 12.85 -0.92
N ALA A 75 3.60 13.08 -0.90
CA ALA A 75 2.62 12.20 -0.29
C ALA A 75 1.35 12.15 -1.14
N ILE A 76 0.65 11.01 -1.13
CA ILE A 76 -0.70 10.88 -1.68
C ILE A 76 -1.60 10.30 -0.60
N VAL A 77 -2.71 10.95 -0.32
CA VAL A 77 -3.56 10.67 0.84
C VAL A 77 -5.01 10.57 0.39
N GLY A 78 -5.70 9.56 0.90
CA GLY A 78 -7.13 9.37 0.75
C GLY A 78 -7.76 8.98 2.08
N VAL A 79 -8.72 9.77 2.54
CA VAL A 79 -9.55 9.50 3.71
C VAL A 79 -11.00 9.56 3.26
N TRP A 80 -11.71 8.44 3.36
CA TRP A 80 -13.12 8.33 2.99
C TRP A 80 -13.93 7.99 4.22
N THR A 81 -14.97 8.79 4.50
CA THR A 81 -15.90 8.57 5.60
C THR A 81 -17.32 8.49 5.06
N SER A 82 -18.29 8.18 5.91
CA SER A 82 -19.71 8.25 5.55
C SER A 82 -20.22 9.67 5.27
N SER A 83 -19.47 10.71 5.68
CA SER A 83 -19.86 12.12 5.57
C SER A 83 -19.12 12.89 4.47
N GLY A 84 -18.04 12.33 3.91
CA GLY A 84 -17.28 12.95 2.84
C GLY A 84 -15.96 12.23 2.55
N GLU A 85 -15.17 12.82 1.67
CA GLU A 85 -13.87 12.31 1.27
C GLU A 85 -12.83 13.42 1.20
N TYR A 86 -11.59 13.07 1.51
CA TYR A 86 -10.40 13.90 1.42
C TYR A 86 -9.34 13.11 0.66
N VAL A 87 -9.16 13.41 -0.62
CA VAL A 87 -8.22 12.77 -1.53
C VAL A 87 -7.34 13.84 -2.16
N THR A 88 -6.05 13.82 -1.87
CA THR A 88 -5.12 14.85 -2.31
C THR A 88 -3.71 14.29 -2.50
N ALA A 89 -2.85 15.10 -3.10
CA ALA A 89 -1.41 14.88 -3.13
C ALA A 89 -0.66 16.12 -2.62
N TYR A 90 0.49 15.87 -2.04
CA TYR A 90 1.43 16.86 -1.52
C TYR A 90 2.77 16.69 -2.24
N GLY A 91 3.44 17.79 -2.55
CA GLY A 91 4.70 17.79 -3.29
C GLY A 91 4.54 18.15 -4.76
N GLU A 92 5.67 18.33 -5.44
CA GLU A 92 5.73 18.65 -6.87
C GLU A 92 5.62 17.37 -7.72
N ASP A 93 5.12 17.51 -8.95
CA ASP A 93 5.02 16.44 -9.96
C ASP A 93 4.26 15.17 -9.54
N VAL A 94 3.38 15.28 -8.54
CA VAL A 94 2.48 14.21 -8.08
C VAL A 94 1.04 14.73 -8.01
N THR A 95 0.09 13.84 -8.25
CA THR A 95 -1.34 14.10 -8.17
C THR A 95 -2.05 12.96 -7.43
N ALA A 96 -3.30 13.19 -7.00
CA ALA A 96 -4.11 12.17 -6.32
C ALA A 96 -4.25 10.84 -7.09
N GLY A 97 -4.22 10.88 -8.43
CA GLY A 97 -4.30 9.71 -9.31
C GLY A 97 -2.94 9.14 -9.73
N SER A 98 -1.83 9.62 -9.16
CA SER A 98 -0.50 9.19 -9.58
C SER A 98 -0.22 7.73 -9.19
N PRO A 99 0.42 6.93 -10.06
CA PRO A 99 0.81 5.56 -9.74
C PRO A 99 1.77 5.50 -8.55
N ILE A 100 1.53 4.57 -7.64
CA ILE A 100 2.36 4.25 -6.49
C ILE A 100 2.73 2.78 -6.46
N ARG A 101 3.87 2.45 -5.85
CA ARG A 101 4.19 1.06 -5.47
C ARG A 101 3.41 0.74 -4.19
N ALA A 102 2.54 -0.26 -4.25
CA ALA A 102 1.67 -0.57 -3.11
C ALA A 102 2.41 -1.21 -1.94
N ALA A 103 3.56 -1.86 -2.20
CA ALA A 103 4.25 -2.70 -1.21
C ALA A 103 3.27 -3.70 -0.56
N GLN A 104 3.49 -4.07 0.70
CA GLN A 104 2.64 -5.01 1.43
C GLN A 104 1.20 -4.52 1.66
N ALA A 105 0.89 -3.23 1.42
CA ALA A 105 -0.50 -2.76 1.39
C ALA A 105 -1.33 -3.42 0.27
N SER A 106 -0.68 -4.05 -0.72
CA SER A 106 -1.34 -4.88 -1.72
C SER A 106 -1.22 -6.38 -1.48
N GLN A 107 -0.49 -6.85 -0.45
CA GLN A 107 -0.34 -8.28 -0.18
C GLN A 107 -1.68 -9.05 -0.15
N PRO A 108 -2.78 -8.52 0.44
CA PRO A 108 -4.03 -9.26 0.52
C PRO A 108 -4.67 -9.55 -0.84
N VAL A 109 -4.25 -8.89 -1.94
CA VAL A 109 -4.74 -9.22 -3.30
C VAL A 109 -4.43 -10.66 -3.68
N MET A 110 -3.35 -11.25 -3.13
CA MET A 110 -3.02 -12.66 -3.35
C MET A 110 -3.99 -13.59 -2.62
N CYS A 111 -4.44 -13.21 -1.42
CA CYS A 111 -5.43 -13.96 -0.66
C CYS A 111 -6.82 -13.83 -1.27
N ALA A 112 -7.18 -12.65 -1.80
CA ALA A 112 -8.38 -12.46 -2.61
C ALA A 112 -8.39 -13.39 -3.84
N LEU A 113 -7.28 -13.45 -4.59
CA LEU A 113 -7.14 -14.36 -5.72
C LEU A 113 -7.29 -15.84 -5.30
N LEU A 114 -6.72 -16.23 -4.16
CA LEU A 114 -6.89 -17.59 -3.63
C LEU A 114 -8.36 -17.89 -3.33
N LEU A 115 -9.07 -16.98 -2.66
CA LEU A 115 -10.48 -17.17 -2.30
C LEU A 115 -11.37 -17.26 -3.55
N ASP A 116 -11.10 -16.47 -4.58
CA ASP A 116 -11.83 -16.51 -5.84
C ASP A 116 -11.62 -17.86 -6.54
N LEU A 117 -10.37 -18.33 -6.64
CA LEU A 117 -10.05 -19.64 -7.22
C LEU A 117 -10.58 -20.82 -6.41
N VAL A 118 -10.74 -20.68 -5.09
CA VAL A 118 -11.40 -21.69 -4.23
C VAL A 118 -12.90 -21.71 -4.51
N THR A 119 -13.52 -20.54 -4.67
CA THR A 119 -14.96 -20.39 -4.94
C THR A 119 -15.33 -20.99 -6.29
N ASP A 120 -14.46 -20.82 -7.30
CA ASP A 120 -14.58 -21.44 -8.62
C ASP A 120 -14.25 -22.94 -8.63
N GLY A 121 -13.84 -23.51 -7.50
CA GLY A 121 -13.52 -24.93 -7.35
C GLY A 121 -12.19 -25.37 -7.94
N THR A 122 -11.35 -24.42 -8.36
CA THR A 122 -9.99 -24.68 -8.90
C THR A 122 -9.05 -25.18 -7.80
N LEU A 123 -9.20 -24.64 -6.59
CA LEU A 123 -8.38 -24.98 -5.43
C LEU A 123 -9.22 -25.26 -4.19
N LYS A 124 -8.57 -25.77 -3.14
CA LYS A 124 -9.14 -25.91 -1.80
C LYS A 124 -8.17 -25.30 -0.80
N LEU A 125 -8.69 -24.60 0.19
CA LEU A 125 -7.89 -23.95 1.24
C LEU A 125 -6.97 -24.95 1.97
N ASP A 126 -7.46 -26.16 2.25
CA ASP A 126 -6.70 -27.17 3.00
C ASP A 126 -5.82 -28.07 2.11
N ARG A 127 -5.73 -27.78 0.80
CA ARG A 127 -4.79 -28.47 -0.09
C ARG A 127 -3.36 -28.13 0.33
N LYS A 128 -2.50 -29.15 0.42
CA LYS A 128 -1.07 -28.96 0.68
C LYS A 128 -0.41 -28.29 -0.54
N VAL A 129 0.37 -27.25 -0.29
CA VAL A 129 1.08 -26.48 -1.32
C VAL A 129 2.10 -27.35 -2.07
N SER A 130 2.72 -28.30 -1.36
CA SER A 130 3.65 -29.29 -1.91
C SER A 130 3.06 -30.13 -3.05
N ALA A 131 1.73 -30.30 -3.11
CA ALA A 131 1.08 -31.01 -4.22
C ALA A 131 1.22 -30.26 -5.56
N ASP A 132 1.34 -28.93 -5.51
CA ASP A 132 1.46 -28.07 -6.68
C ASP A 132 2.89 -27.59 -6.92
N LEU A 133 3.74 -27.64 -5.88
CA LEU A 133 5.18 -27.38 -5.95
C LEU A 133 6.00 -28.63 -5.57
N PRO A 134 5.88 -29.77 -6.27
CA PRO A 134 6.43 -31.06 -5.83
C PRO A 134 7.97 -31.15 -5.83
N ARG A 135 8.65 -30.14 -6.38
CA ARG A 135 10.13 -30.04 -6.38
C ARG A 135 10.67 -29.04 -5.36
N GLN A 136 9.78 -28.43 -4.58
CA GLN A 136 10.14 -27.49 -3.53
C GLN A 136 10.07 -28.20 -2.18
N VAL A 137 11.23 -28.44 -1.59
CA VAL A 137 11.36 -29.02 -0.24
C VAL A 137 10.98 -27.99 0.82
N GLY A 138 10.52 -28.46 1.98
CA GLY A 138 10.20 -27.64 3.16
C GLY A 138 8.81 -27.02 3.13
N LEU A 139 7.92 -27.48 2.24
CA LEU A 139 6.53 -27.04 2.10
C LEU A 139 5.51 -28.18 2.27
N GLU A 140 5.98 -29.36 2.70
CA GLU A 140 5.23 -30.62 2.68
C GLU A 140 3.90 -30.50 3.45
N ASP A 141 3.95 -29.86 4.62
CA ASP A 141 2.83 -29.77 5.55
C ASP A 141 2.09 -28.44 5.54
N ILE A 142 2.46 -27.50 4.66
CA ILE A 142 1.82 -26.18 4.57
C ILE A 142 0.60 -26.24 3.63
N THR A 143 -0.54 -25.71 4.07
CA THR A 143 -1.75 -25.54 3.24
C THR A 143 -1.85 -24.13 2.65
N TYR A 144 -2.68 -23.95 1.61
CA TYR A 144 -2.97 -22.62 1.07
C TYR A 144 -3.60 -21.70 2.11
N ARG A 145 -4.48 -22.25 2.97
CA ARG A 145 -5.08 -21.55 4.11
C ARG A 145 -4.01 -20.93 5.02
N GLN A 146 -3.03 -21.73 5.43
CA GLN A 146 -1.99 -21.32 6.37
C GLN A 146 -1.07 -20.22 5.80
N LEU A 147 -0.93 -20.10 4.49
CA LEU A 147 -0.21 -18.99 3.88
C LEU A 147 -0.91 -17.64 4.15
N CYS A 148 -2.24 -17.60 4.02
CA CYS A 148 -3.02 -16.37 4.20
C CYS A 148 -3.39 -16.09 5.66
N GLU A 149 -3.57 -17.10 6.50
CA GLU A 149 -3.74 -16.92 7.96
C GLU A 149 -2.41 -16.61 8.68
N ALA A 150 -1.31 -16.56 7.91
CA ALA A 150 0.05 -16.39 8.39
C ALA A 150 0.45 -17.45 9.44
N THR A 151 0.02 -18.69 9.28
CA THR A 151 0.32 -19.81 10.20
C THR A 151 1.21 -20.87 9.55
N SER A 152 1.91 -20.55 8.46
CA SER A 152 2.74 -21.50 7.71
C SER A 152 4.00 -21.97 8.45
N GLY A 153 4.48 -21.20 9.43
CA GLY A 153 5.79 -21.42 10.06
C GLY A 153 6.99 -20.96 9.22
N LEU A 154 6.78 -20.38 8.04
CA LEU A 154 7.87 -19.90 7.18
C LEU A 154 8.51 -18.63 7.76
N ALA A 155 9.84 -18.60 7.79
CA ALA A 155 10.58 -17.38 8.09
C ALA A 155 10.47 -16.36 6.96
N ASP A 156 10.55 -15.06 7.29
CA ASP A 156 10.59 -14.01 6.29
C ASP A 156 11.94 -14.01 5.54
N PHE A 157 11.91 -13.96 4.20
CA PHE A 157 13.11 -13.86 3.39
C PHE A 157 13.84 -12.53 3.60
N LYS A 158 13.16 -11.48 4.08
CA LYS A 158 13.72 -10.16 4.41
C LYS A 158 14.55 -10.16 5.71
N SER A 159 15.37 -11.20 5.90
CA SER A 159 16.33 -11.27 6.99
C SER A 159 17.27 -10.04 6.99
N ALA A 160 17.89 -9.75 8.14
CA ALA A 160 18.83 -8.63 8.29
C ALA A 160 19.92 -8.61 7.20
N ASN A 161 20.34 -9.78 6.71
CA ASN A 161 21.37 -9.92 5.68
C ASN A 161 20.95 -9.40 4.29
N LEU A 162 19.66 -9.42 3.96
CA LEU A 162 19.18 -8.95 2.64
C LEU A 162 18.64 -7.52 2.69
N ARG A 163 18.27 -7.00 3.87
CA ARG A 163 17.67 -5.66 4.01
C ARG A 163 18.54 -4.57 3.41
N ASP A 164 19.82 -4.51 3.79
CA ASP A 164 20.76 -3.53 3.24
C ASP A 164 20.96 -3.71 1.73
N VAL A 165 20.91 -4.96 1.24
CA VAL A 165 21.08 -5.25 -0.19
C VAL A 165 19.87 -4.76 -0.99
N PHE A 166 18.64 -4.96 -0.50
CA PHE A 166 17.42 -4.45 -1.13
C PHE A 166 17.41 -2.92 -1.23
N ILE A 167 17.85 -2.24 -0.18
CA ILE A 167 17.85 -0.77 -0.13
C ILE A 167 18.97 -0.21 -1.02
N ASN A 168 20.17 -0.78 -0.94
CA ASN A 168 21.34 -0.24 -1.64
C ASN A 168 21.49 -0.76 -3.09
N ASN A 169 20.73 -1.77 -3.50
CA ASN A 169 20.70 -2.30 -4.88
C ASN A 169 19.26 -2.40 -5.40
N PRO A 170 18.52 -1.28 -5.49
CA PRO A 170 17.08 -1.30 -5.73
C PRO A 170 16.70 -1.91 -7.08
N THR A 171 17.58 -1.90 -8.08
CA THR A 171 17.30 -2.43 -9.42
C THR A 171 17.68 -3.89 -9.61
N ARG A 172 18.27 -4.55 -8.61
CA ARG A 172 18.69 -5.95 -8.73
C ARG A 172 17.45 -6.85 -8.91
N PRO A 173 17.41 -7.73 -9.93
CA PRO A 173 16.39 -8.75 -10.01
C PRO A 173 16.63 -9.85 -8.97
N TRP A 174 15.56 -10.30 -8.34
CA TRP A 174 15.55 -11.33 -7.30
C TRP A 174 14.74 -12.51 -7.80
N SER A 175 15.39 -13.66 -7.94
CA SER A 175 14.69 -14.91 -8.27
C SER A 175 13.89 -15.37 -7.05
N ASP A 176 12.63 -15.78 -7.21
CA ASP A 176 11.85 -16.33 -6.10
C ASP A 176 12.56 -17.49 -5.40
N ARG A 177 13.35 -18.29 -6.13
CA ARG A 177 14.11 -19.41 -5.54
C ARG A 177 15.19 -18.94 -4.59
N GLU A 178 15.78 -17.77 -4.85
CA GLU A 178 16.79 -17.17 -3.98
C GLU A 178 16.13 -16.67 -2.69
N LEU A 179 15.03 -15.93 -2.81
CA LEU A 179 14.25 -15.45 -1.67
C LEU A 179 13.69 -16.61 -0.83
N LEU A 180 13.10 -17.62 -1.48
CA LEU A 180 12.56 -18.79 -0.80
C LEU A 180 13.65 -19.62 -0.14
N ALA A 181 14.83 -19.78 -0.75
CA ALA A 181 15.96 -20.45 -0.11
C ALA A 181 16.39 -19.73 1.18
N GLN A 182 16.38 -18.40 1.19
CA GLN A 182 16.70 -17.61 2.38
C GLN A 182 15.70 -17.86 3.52
N SER A 183 14.40 -17.91 3.19
CA SER A 183 13.35 -18.25 4.15
C SER A 183 13.51 -19.68 4.69
N LEU A 184 13.66 -20.67 3.79
CA LEU A 184 13.73 -22.07 4.17
C LEU A 184 14.96 -22.40 5.02
N ALA A 185 16.06 -21.66 4.88
CA ALA A 185 17.23 -21.80 5.74
C ALA A 185 16.96 -21.48 7.22
N HIS A 186 15.88 -20.78 7.53
CA HIS A 186 15.48 -20.37 8.88
C HIS A 186 14.09 -20.90 9.27
N SER A 187 13.52 -21.81 8.46
CA SER A 187 12.19 -22.39 8.67
C SER A 187 12.31 -23.86 9.12
N PRO A 188 11.30 -24.42 9.81
CA PRO A 188 10.12 -23.72 10.34
C PRO A 188 10.44 -22.93 11.62
N LEU A 189 9.79 -21.77 11.79
CA LEU A 189 9.77 -21.02 13.04
C LEU A 189 8.76 -21.57 14.04
N ALA A 190 7.73 -22.26 13.55
CA ALA A 190 6.77 -23.06 14.30
C ALA A 190 6.17 -24.12 13.37
N GLU A 191 5.59 -25.17 13.93
CA GLU A 191 4.86 -26.16 13.13
C GLU A 191 3.71 -25.48 12.34
N PRO A 192 3.41 -25.89 11.10
CA PRO A 192 2.31 -25.31 10.33
C PRO A 192 0.97 -25.39 11.07
N GLY A 193 0.34 -24.24 11.30
CA GLY A 193 -0.90 -24.09 12.06
C GLY A 193 -0.71 -23.80 13.54
N ALA A 194 0.50 -23.89 14.09
CA ALA A 194 0.74 -23.78 15.53
C ALA A 194 0.91 -22.34 16.03
N ALA A 195 1.39 -21.43 15.19
CA ALA A 195 1.60 -20.02 15.58
C ALA A 195 1.41 -19.08 14.39
N GLN A 196 0.89 -17.88 14.67
CA GLN A 196 0.76 -16.82 13.68
C GLN A 196 2.06 -16.02 13.56
N GLN A 197 2.62 -16.00 12.35
CA GLN A 197 3.88 -15.37 11.97
C GLN A 197 3.78 -14.84 10.55
N VAL A 198 3.69 -13.53 10.41
CA VAL A 198 3.63 -12.88 9.11
C VAL A 198 5.00 -12.88 8.47
N ALA A 199 5.04 -13.37 7.24
CA ALA A 199 6.21 -13.40 6.40
C ALA A 199 5.80 -13.13 4.96
N ASP A 200 6.51 -12.23 4.27
CA ASP A 200 6.33 -11.99 2.83
C ASP A 200 6.56 -13.26 2.01
N THR A 201 7.32 -14.22 2.55
CA THR A 201 7.50 -15.57 2.00
C THR A 201 6.15 -16.26 1.76
N ASN A 202 5.13 -16.05 2.59
CA ASN A 202 3.82 -16.66 2.42
C ASN A 202 3.20 -16.27 1.08
N ALA A 203 3.21 -14.97 0.77
CA ALA A 203 2.70 -14.44 -0.49
C ALA A 203 3.57 -14.84 -1.69
N LEU A 204 4.90 -14.95 -1.51
CA LEU A 204 5.81 -15.46 -2.54
C LEU A 204 5.49 -16.91 -2.92
N VAL A 205 5.31 -17.79 -1.92
CA VAL A 205 4.95 -19.19 -2.12
C VAL A 205 3.57 -19.29 -2.75
N LEU A 206 2.60 -18.51 -2.27
CA LEU A 206 1.25 -18.46 -2.82
C LEU A 206 1.28 -18.08 -4.30
N ALA A 207 1.92 -16.98 -4.68
CA ALA A 207 2.02 -16.54 -6.06
C ALA A 207 2.67 -17.60 -6.97
N ARG A 208 3.74 -18.28 -6.51
CA ARG A 208 4.37 -19.38 -7.26
C ARG A 208 3.40 -20.55 -7.47
N ALA A 209 2.69 -20.95 -6.43
CA ALA A 209 1.77 -22.08 -6.47
C ALA A 209 0.57 -21.79 -7.38
N LEU A 210 -0.06 -20.61 -7.24
CA LEU A 210 -1.19 -20.19 -8.08
C LEU A 210 -0.80 -20.11 -9.56
N LYS A 211 0.37 -19.53 -9.88
CA LYS A 211 0.91 -19.55 -11.25
C LYS A 211 1.12 -20.97 -11.79
N GLN A 212 1.60 -21.88 -10.95
CA GLN A 212 1.88 -23.26 -11.34
C GLN A 212 0.59 -24.07 -11.57
N VAL A 213 -0.43 -23.88 -10.74
CA VAL A 213 -1.73 -24.58 -10.84
C VAL A 213 -2.53 -24.14 -12.06
N THR A 214 -2.57 -22.83 -12.30
CA THR A 214 -3.38 -22.24 -13.38
C THR A 214 -2.66 -22.25 -14.74
N GLY A 215 -1.32 -22.22 -14.74
CA GLY A 215 -0.52 -22.02 -15.94
C GLY A 215 -0.56 -20.59 -16.49
N GLU A 216 -1.13 -19.64 -15.74
CA GLU A 216 -1.32 -18.25 -16.14
C GLU A 216 -0.32 -17.30 -15.47
N SER A 217 -0.06 -16.15 -16.08
CA SER A 217 0.77 -15.12 -15.44
C SER A 217 0.02 -14.48 -14.26
N MET A 218 0.76 -14.06 -13.24
CA MET A 218 0.17 -13.35 -12.10
C MET A 218 -0.54 -12.06 -12.50
N SER A 219 0.00 -11.35 -13.50
CA SER A 219 -0.64 -10.17 -14.08
C SER A 219 -2.03 -10.48 -14.62
N ASN A 220 -2.20 -11.55 -15.40
CA ASN A 220 -3.50 -11.94 -15.95
C ASN A 220 -4.47 -12.44 -14.88
N LEU A 221 -3.97 -13.21 -13.90
CA LEU A 221 -4.78 -13.74 -12.81
C LEU A 221 -5.34 -12.59 -11.96
N LEU A 222 -4.50 -11.68 -11.51
CA LEU A 222 -4.93 -10.53 -10.70
C LEU A 222 -5.85 -9.60 -11.49
N GLU A 223 -5.53 -9.31 -12.75
CA GLU A 223 -6.39 -8.48 -13.60
C GLU A 223 -7.81 -9.02 -13.68
N ARG A 224 -7.95 -10.33 -13.93
CA ARG A 224 -9.24 -10.97 -14.18
C ARG A 224 -10.03 -11.23 -12.91
N HIS A 225 -9.36 -11.73 -11.88
CA HIS A 225 -10.01 -12.25 -10.68
C HIS A 225 -10.03 -11.25 -9.53
N VAL A 226 -9.20 -10.19 -9.57
CA VAL A 226 -9.11 -9.22 -8.48
C VAL A 226 -9.35 -7.78 -8.94
N PHE A 227 -8.53 -7.26 -9.84
CA PHE A 227 -8.56 -5.83 -10.21
C PHE A 227 -9.82 -5.46 -10.98
N THR A 228 -10.22 -6.24 -11.99
CA THR A 228 -11.46 -5.97 -12.74
C THR A 228 -12.70 -6.09 -11.84
N PRO A 229 -12.89 -7.16 -11.04
CA PRO A 229 -14.06 -7.28 -10.15
C PRO A 229 -14.15 -6.19 -9.09
N ALA A 230 -13.03 -5.76 -8.50
CA ALA A 230 -13.00 -4.63 -7.55
C ALA A 230 -12.93 -3.25 -8.23
N ALA A 231 -13.04 -3.17 -9.55
CA ALA A 231 -12.95 -1.92 -10.32
C ALA A 231 -11.65 -1.11 -10.07
N MET A 232 -10.53 -1.81 -9.85
CA MET A 232 -9.19 -1.25 -9.68
C MET A 232 -8.53 -0.97 -11.04
N ARG A 233 -9.03 0.04 -11.76
CA ARG A 233 -8.72 0.25 -13.19
C ARG A 233 -7.33 0.82 -13.47
N ALA A 234 -6.68 1.39 -12.47
CA ALA A 234 -5.33 1.93 -12.54
C ALA A 234 -4.31 0.99 -11.88
N SER A 235 -4.75 -0.09 -11.26
CA SER A 235 -3.88 -1.11 -10.70
C SER A 235 -3.35 -2.06 -11.78
N SER A 236 -2.12 -2.51 -11.58
CA SER A 236 -1.51 -3.53 -12.41
C SER A 236 -0.46 -4.30 -11.62
N TYR A 237 -0.24 -5.55 -12.03
CA TYR A 237 0.88 -6.35 -11.56
C TYR A 237 1.91 -6.47 -12.69
N PRO A 238 3.22 -6.31 -12.42
CA PRO A 238 4.24 -6.34 -13.46
C PRO A 238 4.15 -7.60 -14.33
N THR A 239 4.19 -7.42 -15.64
CA THR A 239 4.13 -8.55 -16.60
C THR A 239 5.38 -9.41 -16.51
N ASP A 240 6.53 -8.77 -16.25
CA ASP A 240 7.78 -9.41 -15.86
C ASP A 240 8.39 -8.69 -14.66
N VAL A 241 8.25 -9.31 -13.48
CA VAL A 241 8.76 -8.78 -12.20
C VAL A 241 10.28 -8.66 -12.15
N LEU A 242 11.02 -9.29 -13.06
CA LEU A 242 12.49 -9.26 -13.06
C LEU A 242 13.07 -8.10 -13.88
N THR A 243 12.28 -7.47 -14.73
CA THR A 243 12.78 -6.45 -15.67
C THR A 243 12.04 -5.12 -15.60
N GLN A 244 10.77 -5.11 -15.16
CA GLN A 244 9.96 -3.89 -15.08
C GLN A 244 10.22 -3.13 -13.77
N VAL A 245 11.22 -2.24 -13.78
CA VAL A 245 11.68 -1.49 -12.59
C VAL A 245 11.06 -0.10 -12.43
N GLU A 246 10.47 0.45 -13.49
CA GLU A 246 9.88 1.79 -13.53
C GLU A 246 8.38 1.77 -13.19
N LEU A 247 7.90 2.86 -12.59
CA LEU A 247 6.47 3.13 -12.52
C LEU A 247 5.97 3.67 -13.88
N PRO A 248 4.66 3.60 -14.16
CA PRO A 248 4.06 4.33 -15.28
C PRO A 248 4.31 5.85 -15.20
N GLU A 249 4.05 6.56 -16.29
CA GLU A 249 4.20 8.03 -16.33
C GLU A 249 3.46 8.72 -15.18
N ASN A 250 4.06 9.80 -14.67
CA ASN A 250 3.62 10.53 -13.46
C ASN A 250 3.59 9.67 -12.18
N GLY A 251 4.28 8.53 -12.16
CA GLY A 251 4.47 7.74 -10.94
C GLY A 251 5.26 8.49 -9.87
N MET A 252 4.91 8.26 -8.61
CA MET A 252 5.56 8.90 -7.48
C MET A 252 7.05 8.50 -7.41
N THR A 253 7.95 9.46 -7.61
CA THR A 253 9.41 9.21 -7.52
C THR A 253 9.80 8.97 -6.08
N GLY A 254 10.44 7.82 -5.84
CA GLY A 254 10.83 7.41 -4.50
C GLY A 254 12.17 7.99 -4.03
N LEU A 255 12.33 8.02 -2.72
CA LEU A 255 13.50 8.45 -1.97
C LEU A 255 13.87 7.37 -0.94
N THR A 256 15.16 7.20 -0.69
CA THR A 256 15.64 6.37 0.42
C THR A 256 16.99 6.88 0.90
N TYR A 257 17.25 6.74 2.20
CA TYR A 257 18.61 6.78 2.70
C TYR A 257 19.32 5.48 2.36
N VAL A 258 20.65 5.56 2.19
CA VAL A 258 21.52 4.38 2.18
C VAL A 258 21.35 3.64 3.50
N SER A 259 21.35 2.32 3.48
CA SER A 259 21.22 1.49 4.69
C SER A 259 22.53 0.81 5.04
N SER A 260 22.85 0.74 6.33
CA SER A 260 23.99 -0.01 6.85
C SER A 260 23.64 -0.61 8.21
N GLY A 261 23.81 -1.93 8.36
CA GLY A 261 23.45 -2.63 9.59
C GLY A 261 21.93 -2.67 9.81
N GLY A 262 21.14 -2.60 8.75
CA GLY A 262 19.68 -2.57 8.81
C GLY A 262 19.07 -1.22 9.22
N ALA A 263 19.88 -0.17 9.35
CA ALA A 263 19.45 1.17 9.71
C ALA A 263 19.86 2.21 8.65
N PRO A 264 19.08 3.30 8.47
CA PRO A 264 19.44 4.38 7.56
C PRO A 264 20.73 5.08 8.02
N VAL A 265 21.60 5.39 7.06
CA VAL A 265 22.80 6.18 7.27
C VAL A 265 22.42 7.65 7.25
N CYS A 266 22.30 8.26 8.43
CA CYS A 266 21.85 9.65 8.59
C CYS A 266 22.98 10.70 8.56
N THR A 267 24.24 10.27 8.56
CA THR A 267 25.38 11.18 8.43
C THR A 267 26.44 10.58 7.52
N VAL A 268 27.13 11.44 6.78
CA VAL A 268 28.24 11.08 5.89
C VAL A 268 29.49 11.91 6.24
N PRO A 269 30.70 11.47 5.87
CA PRO A 269 31.92 12.26 6.08
C PRO A 269 31.80 13.66 5.46
N GLY A 270 32.18 14.69 6.23
CA GLY A 270 32.23 16.08 5.77
C GLY A 270 33.50 16.39 4.99
N GLU A 271 33.61 17.64 4.50
CA GLU A 271 34.78 18.09 3.74
C GLU A 271 36.06 18.14 4.59
N GLU A 272 35.92 18.44 5.89
CA GLU A 272 37.03 18.44 6.84
C GLU A 272 37.21 17.05 7.46
N GLU A 273 38.47 16.59 7.52
CA GLU A 273 38.80 15.28 8.10
C GLU A 273 38.32 15.18 9.56
N GLY A 274 37.56 14.13 9.86
CA GLY A 274 36.98 13.90 11.19
C GLY A 274 35.64 14.59 11.43
N THR A 275 35.09 15.32 10.45
CA THR A 275 33.73 15.88 10.52
C THR A 275 32.71 15.00 9.82
N THR A 276 31.44 15.14 10.21
CA THR A 276 30.30 14.54 9.51
C THR A 276 29.25 15.60 9.22
N VAL A 277 28.48 15.38 8.16
CA VAL A 277 27.34 16.21 7.78
C VAL A 277 26.09 15.33 7.68
N PRO A 278 24.88 15.89 7.80
CA PRO A 278 23.65 15.14 7.53
C PRO A 278 23.70 14.49 6.14
N ALA A 279 23.27 13.23 6.07
CA ALA A 279 23.06 12.57 4.80
C ALA A 279 21.81 13.16 4.13
N GLU A 280 21.78 13.13 2.81
CA GLU A 280 20.58 13.45 2.03
C GLU A 280 19.98 12.15 1.48
N PRO A 281 18.64 12.04 1.39
CA PRO A 281 18.03 10.88 0.76
C PRO A 281 18.34 10.85 -0.74
N VAL A 282 18.47 9.64 -1.29
CA VAL A 282 18.78 9.41 -2.69
C VAL A 282 17.49 9.10 -3.45
N ALA A 283 17.31 9.73 -4.62
CA ALA A 283 16.23 9.41 -5.54
C ALA A 283 16.38 8.00 -6.13
N VAL A 284 15.30 7.22 -6.05
CA VAL A 284 15.18 5.85 -6.57
C VAL A 284 14.00 5.76 -7.53
N THR A 285 14.23 6.16 -8.78
CA THR A 285 13.23 6.10 -9.85
C THR A 285 12.94 4.66 -10.30
N GLN A 286 13.96 3.80 -10.24
CA GLN A 286 13.91 2.40 -10.64
C GLN A 286 14.06 1.47 -9.44
N VAL A 287 13.10 0.58 -9.26
CA VAL A 287 13.05 -0.38 -8.15
C VAL A 287 12.49 -1.70 -8.67
N SER A 288 13.21 -2.78 -8.45
CA SER A 288 12.81 -4.12 -8.86
C SER A 288 11.60 -4.59 -8.07
N PRO A 289 10.46 -4.84 -8.72
CA PRO A 289 9.28 -5.33 -8.03
C PRO A 289 9.49 -6.77 -7.52
N SER A 290 10.47 -7.50 -8.05
CA SER A 290 10.85 -8.82 -7.55
C SER A 290 11.35 -8.82 -6.10
N ILE A 291 11.71 -7.65 -5.52
CA ILE A 291 12.06 -7.56 -4.09
C ILE A 291 10.94 -8.10 -3.21
N LEU A 292 9.69 -7.78 -3.56
CA LEU A 292 8.50 -8.26 -2.84
C LEU A 292 7.71 -9.32 -3.62
N GLY A 293 7.74 -9.27 -4.96
CA GLY A 293 7.03 -10.22 -5.81
C GLY A 293 5.55 -10.33 -5.39
N GLY A 294 5.12 -11.53 -5.02
CA GLY A 294 3.76 -11.78 -4.55
C GLY A 294 3.34 -10.92 -3.35
N ALA A 295 4.28 -10.51 -2.50
CA ALA A 295 4.01 -9.77 -1.28
C ALA A 295 3.71 -8.28 -1.50
N GLY A 296 4.02 -7.71 -2.66
CA GLY A 296 3.83 -6.26 -2.82
C GLY A 296 4.28 -5.61 -4.12
N ALA A 297 4.41 -6.39 -5.20
CA ALA A 297 4.82 -5.86 -6.50
C ALA A 297 3.74 -5.06 -7.24
N THR A 298 2.50 -4.99 -6.72
CA THR A 298 1.39 -4.28 -7.36
C THR A 298 1.68 -2.79 -7.45
N VAL A 299 1.45 -2.23 -8.63
CA VAL A 299 1.37 -0.78 -8.87
C VAL A 299 -0.11 -0.40 -8.82
N THR A 300 -0.44 0.70 -8.16
CA THR A 300 -1.83 1.09 -7.87
C THR A 300 -1.98 2.59 -7.69
N THR A 301 -3.19 3.05 -7.36
CA THR A 301 -3.48 4.38 -6.79
C THR A 301 -4.10 4.23 -5.41
N VAL A 302 -4.21 5.35 -4.66
CA VAL A 302 -4.89 5.36 -3.36
C VAL A 302 -6.37 4.99 -3.49
N SER A 303 -7.03 5.45 -4.56
CA SER A 303 -8.44 5.16 -4.85
C SER A 303 -8.69 3.70 -5.22
N ASP A 304 -7.75 3.04 -5.91
CA ASP A 304 -7.89 1.61 -6.21
C ASP A 304 -7.64 0.73 -4.99
N LEU A 305 -6.73 1.09 -4.09
CA LEU A 305 -6.58 0.39 -2.82
C LEU A 305 -7.86 0.53 -1.97
N LYS A 306 -8.47 1.71 -1.89
CA LYS A 306 -9.77 1.87 -1.23
C LYS A 306 -10.80 0.86 -1.76
N ARG A 307 -10.97 0.79 -3.10
CA ARG A 307 -11.91 -0.13 -3.74
C ARG A 307 -11.60 -1.60 -3.46
N PHE A 308 -10.31 -1.95 -3.43
CA PHE A 308 -9.87 -3.30 -3.07
C PHE A 308 -10.32 -3.69 -1.67
N TYR A 309 -10.00 -2.86 -0.66
CA TYR A 309 -10.32 -3.18 0.73
C TYR A 309 -11.83 -3.22 0.99
N GLU A 310 -12.60 -2.31 0.40
CA GLU A 310 -14.08 -2.36 0.43
C GLU A 310 -14.61 -3.67 -0.19
N SER A 311 -14.09 -4.08 -1.34
CA SER A 311 -14.51 -5.30 -2.02
C SER A 311 -14.09 -6.57 -1.25
N TYR A 312 -12.87 -6.58 -0.71
CA TYR A 312 -12.33 -7.72 0.00
C TYR A 312 -13.07 -7.98 1.30
N LEU A 313 -13.28 -6.94 2.12
CA LEU A 313 -13.96 -7.05 3.42
C LEU A 313 -15.47 -7.20 3.31
N SER A 314 -16.07 -6.87 2.15
CA SER A 314 -17.48 -7.21 1.85
C SER A 314 -17.68 -8.63 1.31
N GLY A 315 -16.60 -9.39 1.10
CA GLY A 315 -16.68 -10.78 0.65
C GLY A 315 -16.78 -10.95 -0.87
N ALA A 316 -16.43 -9.94 -1.67
CA ALA A 316 -16.59 -9.97 -3.13
C ALA A 316 -15.80 -11.08 -3.84
N PHE A 317 -14.77 -11.63 -3.18
CA PHE A 317 -13.87 -12.65 -3.73
C PHE A 317 -14.14 -14.06 -3.18
N GLY A 318 -15.33 -14.30 -2.64
CA GLY A 318 -15.72 -15.65 -2.30
C GLY A 318 -17.18 -15.79 -1.90
N ASN A 319 -17.45 -16.80 -1.06
CA ASN A 319 -18.76 -17.06 -0.49
C ASN A 319 -18.85 -16.52 0.95
N GLU A 320 -19.93 -16.83 1.66
CA GLU A 320 -20.12 -16.41 3.06
C GLU A 320 -19.00 -16.91 4.00
N GLU A 321 -18.42 -18.08 3.74
CA GLU A 321 -17.25 -18.61 4.46
C GLU A 321 -16.01 -17.73 4.24
N ALA A 322 -15.82 -17.20 3.03
CA ALA A 322 -14.72 -16.27 2.73
C ALA A 322 -14.87 -14.95 3.51
N THR A 323 -16.09 -14.41 3.63
CA THR A 323 -16.36 -13.19 4.42
C THR A 323 -16.03 -13.38 5.89
N GLU A 324 -16.36 -14.55 6.45
CA GLU A 324 -16.01 -14.88 7.83
C GLU A 324 -14.48 -14.97 8.01
N LEU A 325 -13.76 -15.59 7.08
CA LEU A 325 -12.30 -15.72 7.13
C LEU A 325 -11.58 -14.36 7.12
N VAL A 326 -12.03 -13.42 6.29
CA VAL A 326 -11.33 -12.12 6.15
C VAL A 326 -11.58 -11.18 7.33
N THR A 327 -12.65 -11.38 8.10
CA THR A 327 -13.02 -10.52 9.24
C THR A 327 -12.76 -11.16 10.61
N THR A 328 -12.51 -12.47 10.67
CA THR A 328 -12.27 -13.19 11.92
C THR A 328 -10.79 -13.33 12.21
N LEU A 329 -10.38 -13.06 13.46
CA LEU A 329 -9.02 -13.29 13.90
C LEU A 329 -8.64 -14.76 13.71
N SER A 330 -7.51 -15.00 13.06
CA SER A 330 -6.92 -16.32 12.94
C SER A 330 -6.16 -16.61 14.23
N VAL A 331 -6.80 -17.34 15.14
CA VAL A 331 -6.20 -17.77 16.41
C VAL A 331 -5.77 -19.22 16.27
N PRO A 332 -4.45 -19.52 16.24
CA PRO A 332 -3.97 -20.90 16.31
C PRO A 332 -4.53 -21.60 17.54
N PRO A 333 -4.90 -22.90 17.46
CA PRO A 333 -5.29 -23.64 18.65
C PRO A 333 -4.14 -23.63 19.66
N PRO A 334 -4.41 -23.52 20.98
CA PRO A 334 -3.36 -23.62 21.98
C PRO A 334 -2.67 -24.99 21.85
N PRO A 335 -1.35 -25.07 22.11
CA PRO A 335 -0.64 -26.34 22.04
C PRO A 335 -1.33 -27.37 22.92
N GLU A 336 -1.51 -28.59 22.41
CA GLU A 336 -2.05 -29.67 23.24
C GLU A 336 -1.13 -29.87 24.45
N PRO A 337 -1.66 -29.92 25.67
CA PRO A 337 -0.83 -30.11 26.86
C PRO A 337 -0.08 -31.44 26.72
N GLU A 338 1.25 -31.40 26.81
CA GLU A 338 2.04 -32.62 26.89
C GLU A 338 1.53 -33.47 28.07
N GLU A 339 1.31 -34.76 27.82
CA GLU A 339 0.77 -35.69 28.82
C GLU A 339 1.72 -35.78 30.03
N GLY A 340 1.39 -35.05 31.11
CA GLY A 340 2.19 -34.98 32.35
C GLY A 340 2.92 -33.65 32.62
N ALA A 341 2.75 -32.62 31.79
CA ALA A 341 3.27 -31.28 32.07
C ALA A 341 2.35 -30.51 33.03
N GLU A 342 2.91 -29.90 34.08
CA GLU A 342 2.18 -28.93 34.90
C GLU A 342 1.78 -27.71 34.04
N PRO A 343 0.60 -27.10 34.28
CA PRO A 343 0.16 -25.95 33.50
C PRO A 343 1.22 -24.84 33.57
N ALA A 344 1.71 -24.41 32.40
CA ALA A 344 2.63 -23.30 32.32
C ALA A 344 1.99 -22.05 32.94
N GLU A 345 2.68 -21.42 33.89
CA GLU A 345 2.26 -20.12 34.42
C GLU A 345 2.14 -19.12 33.26
N ALA A 346 0.99 -18.48 33.15
CA ALA A 346 0.78 -17.42 32.17
C ALA A 346 1.87 -16.36 32.32
N PRO A 347 2.48 -15.87 31.23
CA PRO A 347 3.55 -14.89 31.33
C PRO A 347 3.06 -13.65 32.08
N ALA A 348 3.74 -13.33 33.17
CA ALA A 348 3.50 -12.13 33.96
C ALA A 348 4.15 -10.93 33.25
N GLU A 349 3.41 -10.38 32.29
CA GLU A 349 3.43 -9.00 31.74
C GLU A 349 2.80 -9.10 30.35
N GLU A 350 1.50 -8.85 30.25
CA GLU A 350 0.84 -8.62 28.97
C GLU A 350 1.39 -7.29 28.40
N VAL A 351 2.47 -7.39 27.63
CA VAL A 351 2.79 -6.34 26.66
C VAL A 351 1.63 -6.37 25.66
N GLU A 352 0.74 -5.39 25.76
CA GLU A 352 -0.36 -5.18 24.80
C GLU A 352 0.20 -5.41 23.38
N PRO A 353 -0.34 -6.37 22.63
CA PRO A 353 0.22 -6.69 21.33
C PRO A 353 0.09 -5.47 20.41
N VAL A 354 1.12 -5.22 19.60
CA VAL A 354 1.20 -4.08 18.67
C VAL A 354 0.07 -4.09 17.61
N THR A 355 -0.69 -5.19 17.54
CA THR A 355 -1.88 -5.47 16.72
C THR A 355 -2.83 -6.39 17.50
N ASP A 356 -4.15 -6.30 17.29
CA ASP A 356 -5.13 -7.23 17.86
C ASP A 356 -4.96 -8.67 17.33
N GLY A 357 -4.23 -8.83 16.23
CA GLY A 357 -3.93 -10.09 15.55
C GLY A 357 -4.15 -9.98 14.04
N TRP A 358 -4.00 -11.11 13.35
CA TRP A 358 -4.20 -11.15 11.90
C TRP A 358 -5.39 -12.02 11.52
N THR A 359 -6.08 -11.61 10.46
CA THR A 359 -7.12 -12.39 9.80
C THR A 359 -6.54 -13.05 8.53
N PHE A 360 -7.39 -13.40 7.57
CA PHE A 360 -6.96 -13.90 6.26
C PHE A 360 -6.26 -12.82 5.42
N GLY A 361 -4.96 -12.65 5.64
CA GLY A 361 -4.07 -11.76 4.89
C GLY A 361 -4.05 -10.31 5.35
N LEU A 362 -4.70 -9.98 6.48
CA LEU A 362 -4.84 -8.61 6.98
C LEU A 362 -4.41 -8.51 8.44
N GLU A 363 -3.82 -7.38 8.79
CA GLU A 363 -3.72 -6.92 10.17
C GLU A 363 -5.09 -6.42 10.63
N LYS A 364 -5.50 -6.82 11.84
CA LYS A 364 -6.63 -6.20 12.54
C LYS A 364 -6.10 -5.32 13.67
N GLN A 365 -6.63 -4.12 13.77
CA GLN A 365 -6.38 -3.23 14.88
C GLN A 365 -7.66 -2.46 15.21
N SER A 366 -8.22 -2.69 16.40
CA SER A 366 -9.53 -2.15 16.77
C SER A 366 -10.59 -2.54 15.72
N SER A 367 -11.28 -1.57 15.11
CA SER A 367 -12.24 -1.80 14.03
C SER A 367 -11.61 -1.82 12.63
N LEU A 368 -10.33 -1.47 12.50
CA LEU A 368 -9.64 -1.36 11.22
C LEU A 368 -9.01 -2.68 10.79
N TYR A 369 -9.16 -2.98 9.50
CA TYR A 369 -8.53 -4.10 8.82
C TYR A 369 -7.67 -3.56 7.68
N GLY A 370 -6.40 -3.95 7.63
CA GLY A 370 -5.48 -3.30 6.71
C GLY A 370 -4.13 -3.95 6.60
N MET A 371 -3.27 -3.26 5.86
CA MET A 371 -1.84 -3.57 5.78
C MET A 371 -1.06 -2.27 5.61
N SER A 372 0.15 -2.27 6.15
CA SER A 372 1.18 -1.28 5.86
C SER A 372 2.43 -1.96 5.30
N GLY A 373 3.16 -1.26 4.46
CA GLY A 373 4.27 -1.83 3.72
C GLY A 373 5.32 -0.80 3.35
N ALA A 374 6.50 -1.32 3.03
CA ALA A 374 7.62 -0.56 2.54
C ALA A 374 8.31 -1.35 1.42
N ILE A 375 8.54 -0.68 0.31
CA ILE A 375 9.50 -1.09 -0.71
C ILE A 375 10.46 0.09 -0.92
N THR A 376 11.71 -0.15 -1.33
CA THR A 376 12.68 0.94 -1.52
C THR A 376 12.05 2.09 -2.30
N GLY A 377 12.06 3.30 -1.73
CA GLY A 377 11.46 4.50 -2.31
C GLY A 377 9.99 4.77 -1.96
N THR A 378 9.24 3.87 -1.33
CA THR A 378 7.81 4.08 -1.07
C THR A 378 7.34 3.40 0.22
N LEU A 379 6.63 4.15 1.06
CA LEU A 379 5.81 3.62 2.15
C LEU A 379 4.35 3.69 1.73
N THR A 380 3.57 2.66 2.03
CA THR A 380 2.14 2.64 1.74
C THR A 380 1.39 1.98 2.88
N ALA A 381 0.26 2.56 3.29
CA ALA A 381 -0.68 1.95 4.23
C ALA A 381 -2.10 2.05 3.67
N SER A 382 -2.92 1.04 3.96
CA SER A 382 -4.33 0.99 3.60
C SER A 382 -5.11 0.24 4.68
N TYR A 383 -6.06 0.93 5.31
CA TYR A 383 -6.90 0.39 6.38
C TYR A 383 -8.36 0.76 6.13
N HIS A 384 -9.26 -0.18 6.39
CA HIS A 384 -10.70 -0.04 6.21
C HIS A 384 -11.46 -0.56 7.43
N ASP A 385 -12.48 0.20 7.85
CA ASP A 385 -13.46 -0.22 8.84
C ASP A 385 -14.75 -0.63 8.10
N PRO A 386 -15.08 -1.93 8.03
CA PRO A 386 -16.26 -2.41 7.32
C PRO A 386 -17.58 -1.99 8.00
N ALA A 387 -17.56 -1.59 9.28
CA ALA A 387 -18.75 -1.18 10.00
C ALA A 387 -19.08 0.30 9.78
N SER A 388 -18.08 1.18 9.83
CA SER A 388 -18.26 2.63 9.65
C SER A 388 -18.16 3.07 8.18
N GLY A 389 -17.50 2.27 7.35
CA GLY A 389 -17.12 2.63 5.98
C GLY A 389 -15.87 3.52 5.90
N LEU A 390 -15.22 3.81 7.04
CA LEU A 390 -13.96 4.57 7.05
C LEU A 390 -12.91 3.83 6.24
N THR A 391 -12.24 4.53 5.33
CA THR A 391 -11.04 4.03 4.65
C THR A 391 -9.95 5.08 4.70
N VAL A 392 -8.74 4.67 5.06
CA VAL A 392 -7.55 5.52 5.02
C VAL A 392 -6.51 4.82 4.16
N VAL A 393 -6.05 5.50 3.12
CA VAL A 393 -4.95 5.07 2.27
C VAL A 393 -3.93 6.19 2.16
N ILE A 394 -2.66 5.87 2.39
CA ILE A 394 -1.59 6.85 2.31
C ILE A 394 -0.34 6.24 1.68
N ALA A 395 0.32 7.04 0.85
CA ALA A 395 1.63 6.74 0.30
C ALA A 395 2.59 7.91 0.59
N LEU A 396 3.79 7.60 1.08
CA LEU A 396 4.88 8.55 1.28
C LEU A 396 6.06 8.13 0.39
N ASN A 397 6.74 9.11 -0.21
CA ASN A 397 7.81 8.82 -1.15
C ASN A 397 9.19 8.60 -0.51
N ASN A 398 9.32 8.47 0.82
CA ASN A 398 10.58 8.07 1.46
C ASN A 398 10.41 6.79 2.30
N SER A 399 11.05 5.69 1.89
CA SER A 399 10.89 4.38 2.53
C SER A 399 11.64 4.20 3.86
N SER A 400 12.49 5.16 4.24
CA SER A 400 13.52 4.93 5.25
C SER A 400 12.96 4.79 6.67
N ALA A 401 11.82 5.44 6.92
CA ALA A 401 11.07 5.35 8.19
C ALA A 401 10.36 4.01 8.40
N GLY A 402 10.21 3.20 7.34
CA GLY A 402 9.64 1.85 7.41
C GLY A 402 8.11 1.83 7.57
N SER A 403 7.55 0.62 7.50
CA SER A 403 6.09 0.42 7.47
C SER A 403 5.39 0.86 8.77
N ALA A 404 6.05 0.71 9.93
CA ALA A 404 5.49 1.12 11.22
C ALA A 404 5.18 2.63 11.26
N PHE A 405 5.98 3.45 10.56
CA PHE A 405 5.77 4.89 10.49
C PHE A 405 4.52 5.23 9.67
N VAL A 406 4.39 4.71 8.46
CA VAL A 406 3.21 4.99 7.61
C VAL A 406 1.93 4.39 8.20
N ARG A 407 2.05 3.29 8.98
CA ARG A 407 0.95 2.74 9.78
C ARG A 407 0.49 3.72 10.85
N ALA A 408 1.42 4.27 11.63
CA ALA A 408 1.09 5.26 12.65
C ALA A 408 0.39 6.48 12.04
N LEU A 409 0.85 6.96 10.89
CA LEU A 409 0.17 8.04 10.17
C LEU A 409 -1.24 7.64 9.72
N ALA A 410 -1.44 6.45 9.15
CA ALA A 410 -2.77 5.98 8.78
C ALA A 410 -3.72 5.92 9.99
N PHE A 411 -3.20 5.50 11.15
CA PHE A 411 -3.93 5.44 12.41
C PHE A 411 -4.21 6.83 13.00
N GLU A 412 -3.30 7.79 12.85
CA GLU A 412 -3.53 9.20 13.21
C GLU A 412 -4.71 9.76 12.39
N LEU A 413 -4.65 9.60 11.06
CA LEU A 413 -5.71 10.07 10.16
C LEU A 413 -7.05 9.39 10.44
N ALA A 414 -7.05 8.10 10.78
CA ALA A 414 -8.25 7.38 11.19
C ALA A 414 -8.86 7.97 12.48
N ALA A 415 -8.03 8.26 13.48
CA ALA A 415 -8.47 8.87 14.75
C ALA A 415 -8.92 10.32 14.61
N LEU A 416 -8.45 11.04 13.59
CA LEU A 416 -9.00 12.35 13.22
C LEU A 416 -10.38 12.23 12.56
N ALA A 417 -10.59 11.18 11.76
CA ALA A 417 -11.77 11.00 10.93
C ALA A 417 -12.93 10.27 11.63
N GLN A 418 -12.66 9.47 12.66
CA GLN A 418 -13.68 8.78 13.45
C GLN A 418 -13.37 8.74 14.95
N ALA A 419 -14.42 8.53 15.74
CA ALA A 419 -14.31 8.21 17.15
C ALA A 419 -14.21 6.68 17.37
N ASP A 420 -14.01 6.26 18.62
CA ASP A 420 -14.09 4.86 19.07
C ASP A 420 -12.95 3.92 18.60
N LEU A 421 -11.77 4.47 18.31
CA LEU A 421 -10.54 3.69 18.18
C LEU A 421 -9.87 3.50 19.55
N SER A 422 -9.04 2.46 19.70
CA SER A 422 -8.28 2.21 20.93
C SER A 422 -7.08 3.15 21.13
N TRP A 423 -6.92 4.15 20.26
CA TRP A 423 -5.88 5.18 20.32
C TRP A 423 -6.44 6.54 19.92
N THR A 424 -5.71 7.61 20.25
CA THR A 424 -5.97 8.97 19.80
C THR A 424 -5.04 9.40 18.67
N ALA A 425 -5.37 10.50 17.97
CA ALA A 425 -4.47 11.09 16.99
C ALA A 425 -3.15 11.56 17.64
N GLU A 426 -3.19 12.07 18.88
CA GLU A 426 -2.00 12.51 19.62
C GLU A 426 -1.05 11.35 19.93
N ASP A 427 -1.58 10.19 20.32
CA ASP A 427 -0.78 8.97 20.57
C ASP A 427 0.00 8.57 19.31
N GLN A 428 -0.65 8.64 18.14
CA GLN A 428 -0.03 8.27 16.87
C GLN A 428 0.97 9.34 16.37
N ALA A 429 0.69 10.62 16.60
CA ALA A 429 1.64 11.71 16.32
C ALA A 429 2.93 11.58 17.18
N ALA A 430 2.79 11.20 18.45
CA ALA A 430 3.93 10.88 19.31
C ALA A 430 4.70 9.66 18.77
N ARG A 431 3.98 8.62 18.33
CA ARG A 431 4.59 7.43 17.73
C ARG A 431 5.35 7.73 16.43
N LEU A 432 4.84 8.63 15.58
CA LEU A 432 5.57 9.10 14.39
C LEU A 432 6.88 9.78 14.77
N SER A 433 6.89 10.56 15.85
CA SER A 433 8.08 11.26 16.33
C SER A 433 9.15 10.27 16.81
N GLU A 434 8.77 9.18 17.47
CA GLU A 434 9.68 8.08 17.86
C GLU A 434 10.27 7.33 16.66
N LEU A 435 9.50 7.25 15.57
CA LEU A 435 9.86 6.53 14.34
C LEU A 435 10.51 7.44 13.28
N ALA A 436 10.74 8.71 13.62
CA ALA A 436 11.31 9.69 12.71
C ALA A 436 12.71 9.27 12.25
N VAL A 437 13.04 9.61 11.00
CA VAL A 437 14.30 9.22 10.38
C VAL A 437 15.13 10.43 10.01
N CYS A 438 16.42 10.34 10.38
CA CYS A 438 17.46 11.30 10.03
C CYS A 438 17.08 12.77 10.28
N GLN A 439 16.32 13.03 11.34
CA GLN A 439 16.00 14.39 11.77
C GLN A 439 17.29 15.10 12.24
N PRO A 440 17.41 16.42 12.00
CA PRO A 440 18.49 17.18 12.59
C PRO A 440 18.44 17.04 14.12
N ALA A 441 19.61 17.01 14.76
CA ALA A 441 19.67 17.05 16.22
C ALA A 441 18.87 18.29 16.69
N PRO A 442 18.04 18.18 17.74
CA PRO A 442 17.32 19.35 18.25
C PRO A 442 18.34 20.45 18.54
N GLU A 443 18.11 21.66 18.02
CA GLU A 443 18.94 22.81 18.35
C GLU A 443 19.01 22.89 19.87
N ALA A 444 20.21 22.73 20.43
CA ALA A 444 20.43 22.88 21.84
C ALA A 444 19.93 24.27 22.20
N ALA A 445 18.84 24.34 22.98
CA ALA A 445 18.24 25.59 23.40
C ALA A 445 19.37 26.50 23.89
N GLU A 446 19.60 27.61 23.16
CA GLU A 446 20.57 28.61 23.57
C GLU A 446 20.19 28.99 25.00
N ALA A 447 21.03 28.58 25.96
CA ALA A 447 20.91 29.03 27.33
C ALA A 447 21.19 30.53 27.29
N THR A 448 20.11 31.32 27.19
CA THR A 448 20.15 32.74 27.44
C THR A 448 20.60 32.93 28.89
N GLU A 449 21.87 33.29 29.07
CA GLU A 449 22.44 33.79 30.33
C GLU A 449 21.82 35.13 30.74
#